data_AF-A0A354A4Y2-F1
#
_entry.id   AF-A0A354A4Y2-F1
#
_cell.length_a   1.000
_cell.length_b   1.000
_cell.length_c   1.000
_cell.angle_alpha   90.00
_cell.angle_beta   90.00
_cell.angle_gamma   90.00
#
_symmetry.space_group_name_H-M   'P 1'
#
loop_
_entity.id
_entity.type
_entity.pdbx_description
1 polymer ?
#
loop_
_entity_poly.entity_id
_entity_poly.type
_entity_poly.pdbx_seq_one_letter_code
_entity_poly.pdbx_strand_id
1 'polypeptide(L)'
;MDHSHRLALQTAGGRGKKMSKSLGNVIAPQEITGKQGAEILRLWSSSADYREDMRISNEIISRLVDAYRKIRNTCRFLLGNINDMDTSMTTPGKIKKEELQEIDRLALSLLQGLVKKVSNSYETFAFYEVYHAVYQFCIMDMSSFYLDILKDRLYTCKKDSKERRAAQTVLYNILISLTKMIAPILSFTAEEIWRHIPGDKEESVFLSDFPKVNPEFVDNELEKKWELFWKIRDEVNKALEIKRQEKYIGNALEAKVTLYVDEATNPVLDAYRSFLPTLFIVSDTEIRNISEAPATAYKCTDINNIAIQIERAPGQKCQRCWNWSVSVGTHETHHDLCHRCFEVLMK
;
A
#
# COMPACT_ATOMS: atom_id res chain seq x y z
N MET A 1 -43.33 9.06 -19.42
CA MET A 1 -42.81 7.72 -19.75
C MET A 1 -41.83 7.92 -20.88
N ASP A 2 -40.59 8.22 -20.51
CA ASP A 2 -39.54 8.62 -21.45
C ASP A 2 -38.77 7.39 -21.91
N HIS A 3 -38.61 7.26 -23.22
CA HIS A 3 -38.03 6.10 -23.90
C HIS A 3 -36.50 6.20 -23.96
N SER A 4 -35.82 6.18 -22.82
CA SER A 4 -34.34 6.24 -22.74
C SER A 4 -33.67 4.91 -22.36
N HIS A 5 -34.27 3.76 -22.71
CA HIS A 5 -33.63 2.43 -22.64
C HIS A 5 -33.50 1.77 -24.03
N ARG A 6 -33.02 2.53 -25.03
CA ARG A 6 -32.59 1.96 -26.33
C ARG A 6 -31.18 2.42 -26.68
N LEU A 7 -30.21 1.68 -26.16
CA LEU A 7 -29.07 1.20 -26.95
C LEU A 7 -28.62 -0.08 -26.24
N ALA A 8 -28.75 -1.20 -26.94
CA ALA A 8 -28.10 -2.43 -26.51
C ALA A 8 -26.60 -2.10 -26.42
N LEU A 9 -26.07 -2.01 -25.19
CA LEU A 9 -24.63 -1.95 -24.93
C LEU A 9 -24.00 -3.06 -25.77
N GLN A 10 -23.33 -2.68 -26.87
CA GLN A 10 -22.69 -3.67 -27.72
C GLN A 10 -21.43 -4.08 -26.99
N THR A 11 -21.52 -5.17 -26.22
CA THR A 11 -20.30 -5.80 -25.71
C THR A 11 -19.51 -6.25 -26.92
N ALA A 12 -18.35 -5.63 -27.11
CA ALA A 12 -17.44 -5.97 -28.17
C ALA A 12 -16.41 -6.98 -27.65
N GLY A 13 -16.06 -7.97 -28.46
CA GLY A 13 -14.91 -8.83 -28.15
C GLY A 13 -13.62 -7.99 -28.10
N GLY A 14 -12.52 -8.56 -27.59
CA GLY A 14 -11.25 -7.84 -27.34
C GLY A 14 -10.67 -6.97 -28.47
N ARG A 15 -11.12 -7.15 -29.72
CA ARG A 15 -10.75 -6.32 -30.89
C ARG A 15 -11.75 -5.19 -31.25
N GLY A 16 -12.71 -4.87 -30.37
CA GLY A 16 -13.71 -3.82 -30.62
C GLY A 16 -14.78 -4.19 -31.67
N LYS A 17 -14.86 -5.47 -32.07
CA LYS A 17 -15.90 -5.99 -32.96
C LYS A 17 -17.08 -6.53 -32.16
N LYS A 18 -18.30 -6.32 -32.66
CA LYS A 18 -19.55 -6.88 -32.11
C LYS A 18 -19.38 -8.38 -31.84
N MET A 19 -19.83 -8.84 -30.67
CA MET A 19 -19.86 -10.27 -30.37
C MET A 19 -20.79 -11.01 -31.35
N SER A 20 -20.30 -12.09 -31.96
CA SER A 20 -21.14 -13.03 -32.71
C SER A 20 -20.67 -14.46 -32.47
N LYS A 21 -21.62 -15.39 -32.37
CA LYS A 21 -21.32 -16.83 -32.25
C LYS A 21 -20.48 -17.32 -33.44
N SER A 22 -20.70 -16.75 -34.63
CA SER A 22 -19.95 -17.06 -35.86
C SER A 22 -18.49 -16.59 -35.84
N LEU A 23 -18.14 -15.56 -35.06
CA LEU A 23 -16.78 -15.04 -34.91
C LEU A 23 -16.01 -15.68 -33.75
N GLY A 24 -16.66 -16.56 -32.97
CA GLY A 24 -16.04 -17.24 -31.81
C GLY A 24 -15.60 -16.30 -30.68
N ASN A 25 -16.07 -15.05 -30.67
CA ASN A 25 -15.65 -14.01 -29.73
C ASN A 25 -16.68 -13.72 -28.62
N VAL A 26 -17.65 -14.62 -28.43
CA VAL A 26 -18.67 -14.52 -27.37
C VAL A 26 -18.10 -15.08 -26.08
N ILE A 27 -18.15 -14.31 -24.99
CA ILE A 27 -17.85 -14.79 -23.65
C ILE A 27 -19.15 -14.73 -22.85
N ALA A 28 -19.65 -15.90 -22.44
CA ALA A 28 -20.89 -15.97 -21.66
C ALA A 28 -20.62 -15.58 -20.19
N PRO A 29 -21.50 -14.80 -19.53
CA PRO A 29 -21.37 -14.51 -18.10
C PRO A 29 -21.24 -15.75 -17.23
N GLN A 30 -21.93 -16.85 -17.58
CA GLN A 30 -21.86 -18.14 -16.88
C GLN A 30 -20.46 -18.76 -16.96
N GLU A 31 -19.73 -18.53 -18.05
CA GLU A 31 -18.36 -19.04 -18.19
C GLU A 31 -17.41 -18.33 -17.23
N ILE A 32 -17.55 -17.00 -17.09
CA ILE A 32 -16.74 -16.18 -16.18
C ILE A 32 -17.06 -16.55 -14.74
N THR A 33 -18.34 -16.54 -14.37
CA THR A 33 -18.79 -16.83 -13.01
C THR A 33 -18.42 -18.25 -12.57
N GLY A 34 -18.53 -19.24 -13.46
CA GLY A 34 -18.14 -20.63 -13.19
C GLY A 34 -16.62 -20.84 -13.02
N LYS A 35 -15.78 -20.09 -13.75
CA LYS A 35 -14.32 -20.24 -13.70
C LYS A 35 -13.64 -19.36 -12.65
N GLN A 36 -14.13 -18.14 -12.45
CA GLN A 36 -13.42 -17.07 -11.73
C GLN A 36 -14.27 -16.42 -10.63
N GLY A 37 -15.56 -16.74 -10.54
CA GLY A 37 -16.49 -16.20 -9.56
C GLY A 37 -17.23 -14.95 -10.03
N ALA A 38 -18.38 -14.68 -9.40
CA ALA A 38 -19.25 -13.56 -9.74
C ALA A 38 -18.60 -12.19 -9.54
N GLU A 39 -17.68 -12.07 -8.58
CA GLU A 39 -16.96 -10.83 -8.26
C GLU A 39 -16.15 -10.30 -9.44
N ILE A 40 -15.54 -11.18 -10.25
CA ILE A 40 -14.75 -10.78 -11.42
C ILE A 40 -15.63 -10.17 -12.51
N LEU A 41 -16.84 -10.71 -12.70
CA LEU A 41 -17.81 -10.12 -13.62
C LEU A 41 -18.27 -8.74 -13.14
N ARG A 42 -18.54 -8.59 -11.83
CA ARG A 42 -18.91 -7.28 -11.24
C ARG A 42 -17.77 -6.27 -11.34
N LEU A 43 -16.54 -6.71 -11.10
CA LEU A 43 -15.36 -5.88 -11.22
C LEU A 43 -15.16 -5.44 -12.67
N TRP A 44 -15.34 -6.34 -13.65
CA TRP A 44 -15.34 -5.99 -15.08
C TRP A 44 -16.37 -4.90 -15.38
N SER A 45 -17.62 -5.09 -14.95
CA SER A 45 -18.69 -4.10 -15.15
C SER A 45 -18.34 -2.75 -14.53
N SER A 46 -17.75 -2.73 -13.34
CA SER A 46 -17.33 -1.49 -12.69
C SER A 46 -16.12 -0.84 -13.38
N SER A 47 -15.21 -1.62 -13.96
CA SER A 47 -13.95 -1.11 -14.53
C SER A 47 -14.11 -0.45 -15.89
N ALA A 48 -15.23 -0.67 -16.58
CA ALA A 48 -15.49 -0.14 -17.90
C ALA A 48 -16.29 1.17 -17.82
N ASP A 49 -15.93 2.13 -18.67
CA ASP A 49 -16.79 3.30 -18.91
C ASP A 49 -18.00 2.87 -19.73
N TYR A 50 -19.15 2.74 -19.08
CA TYR A 50 -20.39 2.28 -19.71
C TYR A 50 -20.99 3.32 -20.68
N ARG A 51 -20.44 4.53 -20.76
CA ARG A 51 -20.81 5.52 -21.78
C ARG A 51 -20.26 5.14 -23.16
N GLU A 52 -19.26 4.26 -23.19
CA GLU A 52 -18.67 3.70 -24.41
C GLU A 52 -19.07 2.23 -24.61
N ASP A 53 -18.74 1.69 -25.78
CA ASP A 53 -18.89 0.26 -26.06
C ASP A 53 -17.98 -0.57 -25.13
N MET A 54 -18.61 -1.29 -24.21
CA MET A 54 -17.90 -2.14 -23.25
C MET A 54 -17.17 -3.28 -23.96
N ARG A 55 -15.90 -3.47 -23.62
CA ARG A 55 -15.07 -4.54 -24.20
C ARG A 55 -14.88 -5.67 -23.21
N ILE A 56 -14.95 -6.91 -23.69
CA ILE A 56 -14.62 -8.09 -22.89
C ILE A 56 -13.76 -9.07 -23.68
N SER A 57 -12.72 -9.56 -23.03
CA SER A 57 -11.80 -10.57 -23.57
C SER A 57 -11.15 -11.36 -22.45
N ASN A 58 -10.59 -12.52 -22.77
CA ASN A 58 -9.86 -13.33 -21.78
C ASN A 58 -8.66 -12.57 -21.20
N GLU A 59 -8.01 -11.70 -21.98
CA GLU A 59 -6.92 -10.85 -21.50
C GLU A 59 -7.42 -9.78 -20.52
N ILE A 60 -8.55 -9.12 -20.81
CA ILE A 60 -9.17 -8.16 -19.89
C ILE A 60 -9.54 -8.85 -18.57
N ILE A 61 -10.19 -10.01 -18.68
CA ILE A 61 -10.58 -10.82 -17.53
C ILE A 61 -9.35 -11.24 -16.72
N SER A 62 -8.28 -11.72 -17.35
CA SER A 62 -7.05 -12.09 -16.65
C SER A 62 -6.47 -10.91 -15.86
N ARG A 63 -6.42 -9.72 -16.46
CA ARG A 63 -5.95 -8.51 -15.78
C ARG A 63 -6.83 -8.17 -14.56
N LEU A 64 -8.14 -8.36 -14.68
CA LEU A 64 -9.08 -8.13 -13.57
C LEU A 64 -8.93 -9.17 -12.45
N VAL A 65 -8.63 -10.43 -12.78
CA VAL A 65 -8.30 -11.45 -11.77
C VAL A 65 -7.05 -11.04 -10.99
N ASP A 66 -6.01 -10.55 -11.67
CA ASP A 66 -4.81 -10.06 -11.01
C ASP A 66 -5.09 -8.81 -10.17
N ALA A 67 -5.94 -7.90 -10.67
CA ALA A 67 -6.34 -6.72 -9.92
C ALA A 67 -7.12 -7.07 -8.65
N TYR A 68 -8.10 -7.97 -8.76
CA TYR A 68 -8.85 -8.53 -7.66
C TYR A 68 -7.94 -9.17 -6.61
N ARG A 69 -6.97 -9.99 -7.03
CA ARG A 69 -5.99 -10.62 -6.13
C ARG A 69 -5.18 -9.60 -5.36
N LYS A 70 -4.76 -8.49 -5.98
CA LYS A 70 -4.02 -7.41 -5.30
C LYS A 70 -4.87 -6.75 -4.23
N ILE A 71 -6.11 -6.35 -4.54
CA ILE A 71 -7.05 -5.78 -3.56
C ILE A 71 -7.26 -6.76 -2.40
N ARG A 72 -7.58 -8.03 -2.70
CA ARG A 72 -7.79 -9.07 -1.69
C ARG A 72 -6.54 -9.29 -0.82
N ASN A 73 -5.34 -9.29 -1.41
CA ASN A 73 -4.09 -9.47 -0.67
C ASN A 73 -3.79 -8.29 0.25
N THR A 74 -4.08 -7.06 -0.17
CA THR A 74 -3.98 -5.87 0.69
C THR A 74 -4.92 -6.00 1.88
N CYS A 75 -6.21 -6.30 1.67
CA CYS A 75 -7.17 -6.53 2.76
C CYS A 75 -6.74 -7.68 3.69
N ARG A 76 -6.22 -8.78 3.14
CA ARG A 76 -5.71 -9.91 3.91
C ARG A 76 -4.52 -9.53 4.79
N PHE A 77 -3.60 -8.71 4.27
CA PHE A 77 -2.46 -8.21 5.05
C PHE A 77 -2.94 -7.32 6.21
N LEU A 78 -3.88 -6.41 5.95
CA LEU A 78 -4.48 -5.56 6.98
C LEU A 78 -5.14 -6.41 8.07
N LEU A 79 -6.02 -7.35 7.70
CA LEU A 79 -6.68 -8.30 8.60
C LEU A 79 -5.69 -9.08 9.47
N GLY A 80 -4.65 -9.66 8.84
CA GLY A 80 -3.65 -10.47 9.54
C GLY A 80 -2.85 -9.69 10.59
N ASN A 81 -2.78 -8.37 10.46
CA ASN A 81 -2.02 -7.49 11.36
C ASN A 81 -2.87 -6.79 12.41
N ILE A 82 -4.18 -7.03 12.46
CA ILE A 82 -5.09 -6.46 13.48
C ILE A 82 -5.77 -7.53 14.35
N ASN A 83 -5.46 -8.81 14.14
CA ASN A 83 -6.14 -9.93 14.80
C ASN A 83 -5.97 -9.98 16.33
N ASP A 84 -4.88 -9.43 16.85
CA ASP A 84 -4.53 -9.40 18.28
C ASP A 84 -4.74 -8.01 18.91
N MET A 85 -5.49 -7.16 18.22
CA MET A 85 -5.90 -5.85 18.71
C MET A 85 -7.02 -5.98 19.75
N ASP A 86 -6.87 -5.27 20.85
CA ASP A 86 -7.99 -5.01 21.77
C ASP A 86 -8.85 -3.88 21.20
N THR A 87 -10.01 -4.25 20.66
CA THR A 87 -10.94 -3.32 20.00
C THR A 87 -11.72 -2.42 20.95
N SER A 88 -11.70 -2.72 22.26
CA SER A 88 -12.33 -1.87 23.28
C SER A 88 -11.57 -0.54 23.48
N MET A 89 -10.26 -0.56 23.23
CA MET A 89 -9.36 0.59 23.35
C MET A 89 -9.16 1.35 22.02
N THR A 90 -9.56 0.76 20.90
CA THR A 90 -9.25 1.23 19.54
C THR A 90 -10.51 1.47 18.69
N THR A 91 -11.62 1.81 19.33
CA THR A 91 -12.84 2.25 18.64
C THR A 91 -12.51 3.32 17.58
N PRO A 92 -13.07 3.24 16.35
CA PRO A 92 -12.96 4.31 15.37
C PRO A 92 -13.25 5.68 16.00
N GLY A 93 -12.31 6.61 15.89
CA GLY A 93 -12.43 7.97 16.44
C GLY A 93 -11.80 8.21 17.81
N LYS A 94 -11.12 7.25 18.43
CA LYS A 94 -10.35 7.46 19.68
C LYS A 94 -8.85 7.73 19.50
N ILE A 95 -8.34 7.66 18.27
CA ILE A 95 -6.93 7.97 18.00
C ILE A 95 -6.75 9.47 18.06
N LYS A 96 -5.84 9.92 18.93
CA LYS A 96 -5.33 11.28 18.89
C LYS A 96 -4.27 11.38 17.81
N LYS A 97 -4.38 12.36 16.92
CA LYS A 97 -3.39 12.62 15.85
C LYS A 97 -1.96 12.70 16.39
N GLU A 98 -1.80 13.18 17.62
CA GLU A 98 -0.51 13.36 18.31
C GLU A 98 0.14 12.03 18.75
N GLU A 99 -0.63 10.95 18.83
CA GLU A 99 -0.15 9.61 19.19
C GLU A 99 0.33 8.81 17.96
N LEU A 100 0.15 9.37 16.76
CA LEU A 100 0.51 8.75 15.49
C LEU A 100 1.88 9.22 15.00
N GLN A 101 2.67 8.27 14.49
CA GLN A 101 3.86 8.64 13.73
C GLN A 101 3.47 9.35 12.44
N GLU A 102 4.39 10.16 11.89
CA GLU A 102 4.07 10.96 10.71
C GLU A 102 3.61 10.13 9.50
N ILE A 103 4.23 8.97 9.27
CA ILE A 103 3.83 8.06 8.18
C ILE A 103 2.42 7.47 8.39
N ASP A 104 1.97 7.34 9.63
CA ASP A 104 0.61 6.89 9.97
C ASP A 104 -0.43 7.98 9.69
N ARG A 105 -0.09 9.23 10.04
CA ARG A 105 -0.90 10.40 9.72
C ARG A 105 -1.04 10.57 8.20
N LEU A 106 0.05 10.35 7.46
CA LEU A 106 0.03 10.37 6.00
C LEU A 106 -0.92 9.29 5.44
N ALA A 107 -0.82 8.05 5.91
CA ALA A 107 -1.70 6.96 5.46
C ALA A 107 -3.19 7.25 5.72
N LEU A 108 -3.52 7.88 6.86
CA LEU A 108 -4.89 8.31 7.14
C LEU A 108 -5.34 9.47 6.25
N SER A 109 -4.46 10.42 5.90
CA SER A 109 -4.76 11.50 4.97
C SER A 109 -5.05 10.98 3.57
N LEU A 110 -4.21 10.07 3.06
CA LEU A 110 -4.43 9.39 1.78
C LEU A 110 -5.75 8.61 1.78
N LEU A 111 -6.09 7.96 2.89
CA LEU A 111 -7.40 7.32 3.06
C LEU A 111 -8.55 8.33 2.94
N GLN A 112 -8.44 9.52 3.54
CA GLN A 112 -9.47 10.56 3.41
C GLN A 112 -9.62 11.03 1.97
N GLY A 113 -8.52 11.18 1.24
CA GLY A 113 -8.51 11.45 -0.19
C GLY A 113 -9.24 10.37 -0.99
N LEU A 114 -8.98 9.09 -0.69
CA LEU A 114 -9.68 7.96 -1.30
C LEU A 114 -11.18 8.00 -0.99
N VAL A 115 -11.58 8.16 0.26
CA VAL A 115 -12.99 8.22 0.68
C VAL A 115 -13.71 9.33 -0.07
N LYS A 116 -13.14 10.53 -0.11
CA LYS A 116 -13.71 11.67 -0.85
C LYS A 116 -13.92 11.34 -2.32
N LYS A 117 -12.90 10.77 -2.98
CA LYS A 117 -12.94 10.43 -4.40
C LYS A 117 -13.99 9.36 -4.68
N VAL A 118 -13.97 8.26 -3.93
CA VAL A 118 -14.90 7.14 -4.11
C VAL A 118 -16.34 7.56 -3.84
N SER A 119 -16.61 8.34 -2.78
CA SER A 119 -17.95 8.86 -2.52
C SER A 119 -18.47 9.70 -3.69
N ASN A 120 -17.66 10.64 -4.20
CA ASN A 120 -18.05 11.45 -5.35
C ASN A 120 -18.26 10.62 -6.63
N SER A 121 -17.42 9.61 -6.85
CA SER A 121 -17.56 8.72 -8.02
C SER A 121 -18.82 7.85 -7.93
N TYR A 122 -19.26 7.43 -6.73
CA TYR A 122 -20.55 6.76 -6.57
C TYR A 122 -21.74 7.71 -6.82
N GLU A 123 -21.72 8.93 -6.28
CA GLU A 123 -22.77 9.95 -6.49
C GLU A 123 -22.95 10.34 -7.97
N THR A 124 -21.86 10.30 -8.73
CA THR A 124 -21.85 10.62 -10.18
C THR A 124 -21.95 9.38 -11.07
N PHE A 125 -22.18 8.20 -10.48
CA PHE A 125 -22.23 6.90 -11.17
C PHE A 125 -20.95 6.54 -11.94
N ALA A 126 -19.81 7.17 -11.65
CA ALA A 126 -18.51 6.91 -12.27
C ALA A 126 -17.80 5.69 -11.65
N PHE A 127 -18.38 4.49 -11.78
CA PHE A 127 -17.86 3.26 -11.15
C PHE A 127 -16.43 2.88 -11.59
N TYR A 128 -16.03 3.23 -12.81
CA TYR A 128 -14.66 3.00 -13.30
C TYR A 128 -13.64 3.78 -12.47
N GLU A 129 -14.00 4.99 -12.02
CA GLU A 129 -13.15 5.78 -11.14
C GLU A 129 -13.06 5.16 -9.75
N VAL A 130 -14.13 4.55 -9.24
CA VAL A 130 -14.12 3.80 -7.98
C VAL A 130 -13.11 2.66 -8.08
N TYR A 131 -13.22 1.83 -9.13
CA TYR A 131 -12.30 0.73 -9.38
C TYR A 131 -10.84 1.21 -9.42
N HIS A 132 -10.56 2.22 -10.25
CA HIS A 132 -9.19 2.72 -10.42
C HIS A 132 -8.65 3.36 -9.14
N ALA A 133 -9.45 4.12 -8.39
CA ALA A 133 -9.03 4.76 -7.15
C ALA A 133 -8.69 3.72 -6.07
N VAL A 134 -9.58 2.72 -5.87
CA VAL A 134 -9.36 1.63 -4.91
C VAL A 134 -8.13 0.79 -5.29
N TYR A 135 -8.02 0.42 -6.56
CA TYR A 135 -6.92 -0.38 -7.06
C TYR A 135 -5.57 0.34 -6.89
N GLN A 136 -5.52 1.63 -7.26
CA GLN A 136 -4.33 2.45 -7.12
C GLN A 136 -3.93 2.60 -5.64
N PHE A 137 -4.89 2.88 -4.76
CA PHE A 137 -4.63 2.99 -3.32
C PHE A 137 -4.08 1.69 -2.73
N CYS A 138 -4.64 0.54 -3.09
CA CYS A 138 -4.16 -0.75 -2.61
C CYS A 138 -2.72 -1.03 -3.04
N ILE A 139 -2.33 -0.62 -4.25
CA ILE A 139 -1.00 -0.91 -4.79
C ILE A 139 0.01 0.12 -4.34
N MET A 140 -0.21 1.39 -4.72
CA MET A 140 0.80 2.43 -4.58
C MET A 140 0.92 2.90 -3.14
N ASP A 141 -0.19 3.32 -2.54
CA ASP A 141 -0.20 3.93 -1.22
C ASP A 141 0.02 2.87 -0.14
N MET A 142 -0.68 1.74 -0.26
CA MET A 142 -0.63 0.66 0.72
C MET A 142 0.51 -0.32 0.46
N SER A 143 0.44 -1.12 -0.60
CA SER A 143 1.32 -2.29 -0.74
C SER A 143 2.79 -1.94 -1.02
N SER A 144 3.08 -0.98 -1.90
CA SER A 144 4.46 -0.61 -2.24
C SER A 144 5.10 0.40 -1.29
N PHE A 145 4.28 1.11 -0.51
CA PHE A 145 4.75 2.18 0.36
C PHE A 145 4.44 1.88 1.83
N TYR A 146 3.23 2.19 2.31
CA TYR A 146 2.93 2.20 3.74
C TYR A 146 3.11 0.82 4.37
N LEU A 147 2.47 -0.22 3.84
CA LEU A 147 2.50 -1.56 4.40
C LEU A 147 3.88 -2.22 4.29
N ASP A 148 4.68 -1.86 3.29
CA ASP A 148 6.03 -2.41 3.12
C ASP A 148 6.99 -1.87 4.18
N ILE A 149 7.00 -0.56 4.37
CA ILE A 149 7.76 0.14 5.42
C ILE A 149 7.31 -0.32 6.81
N LEU A 150 6.00 -0.56 6.97
CA LEU A 150 5.39 -0.82 8.26
C LEU A 150 5.70 -2.21 8.84
N LYS A 151 6.09 -3.20 8.01
CA LYS A 151 6.36 -4.59 8.43
C LYS A 151 7.34 -4.68 9.59
N ASP A 152 8.42 -3.91 9.55
CA ASP A 152 9.44 -3.93 10.60
C ASP A 152 8.83 -3.57 11.96
N ARG A 153 8.00 -2.52 12.00
CA ARG A 153 7.30 -2.10 13.22
C ARG A 153 6.27 -3.14 13.67
N LEU A 154 5.48 -3.70 12.76
CA LEU A 154 4.43 -4.69 13.11
C LEU A 154 5.00 -5.99 13.66
N TYR A 155 6.14 -6.44 13.13
CA TYR A 155 6.71 -7.75 13.43
C TYR A 155 7.81 -7.71 14.50
N THR A 156 8.49 -6.56 14.66
CA THR A 156 9.66 -6.48 15.55
C THR A 156 9.41 -5.66 16.82
N CYS A 157 8.40 -4.78 16.88
CA CYS A 157 8.01 -4.15 18.13
C CYS A 157 7.34 -5.15 19.08
N LYS A 158 7.27 -4.80 20.37
CA LYS A 158 6.47 -5.54 21.34
C LYS A 158 5.00 -5.55 20.95
N LYS A 159 4.30 -6.63 21.32
CA LYS A 159 2.89 -6.84 21.01
C LYS A 159 1.99 -5.67 21.45
N ASP A 160 2.29 -5.10 22.62
CA ASP A 160 1.54 -4.05 23.29
C ASP A 160 2.22 -2.66 23.22
N SER A 161 3.28 -2.50 22.42
CA SER A 161 3.96 -1.22 22.29
C SER A 161 3.03 -0.16 21.70
N LYS A 162 3.15 1.09 22.18
CA LYS A 162 2.32 2.21 21.71
C LYS A 162 2.43 2.40 20.20
N GLU A 163 3.63 2.26 19.66
CA GLU A 163 3.93 2.41 18.24
C GLU A 163 3.26 1.31 17.40
N ARG A 164 3.27 0.05 17.89
CA ARG A 164 2.56 -1.05 17.22
C ARG A 164 1.06 -0.83 17.31
N ARG A 165 0.51 -0.45 18.46
CA ARG A 165 -0.93 -0.20 18.62
C ARG A 165 -1.42 0.97 17.76
N ALA A 166 -0.64 2.05 17.67
CA ALA A 166 -0.90 3.16 16.76
C ALA A 166 -0.99 2.67 15.31
N ALA A 167 -0.01 1.88 14.85
CA ALA A 167 -0.01 1.26 13.53
C ALA A 167 -1.28 0.44 13.27
N GLN A 168 -1.58 -0.49 14.18
CA GLN A 168 -2.72 -1.38 14.02
C GLN A 168 -4.02 -0.58 13.92
N THR A 169 -4.15 0.49 14.69
CA THR A 169 -5.37 1.32 14.67
C THR A 169 -5.54 2.04 13.33
N VAL A 170 -4.44 2.49 12.69
CA VAL A 170 -4.49 3.00 11.31
C VAL A 170 -4.89 1.90 10.32
N LEU A 171 -4.30 0.69 10.42
CA LEU A 171 -4.68 -0.45 9.58
C LEU A 171 -6.15 -0.82 9.71
N TYR A 172 -6.70 -0.76 10.92
CA TYR A 172 -8.11 -1.01 11.20
C TYR A 172 -9.03 0.00 10.49
N ASN A 173 -8.73 1.29 10.60
CA ASN A 173 -9.50 2.36 9.95
C ASN A 173 -9.44 2.27 8.43
N ILE A 174 -8.27 1.94 7.87
CA ILE A 174 -8.09 1.69 6.44
C ILE A 174 -8.94 0.48 6.03
N LEU A 175 -8.87 -0.63 6.75
CA LEU A 175 -9.58 -1.86 6.41
C LEU A 175 -11.10 -1.67 6.45
N ILE A 176 -11.66 -1.06 7.51
CA ILE A 176 -13.10 -0.81 7.60
C ILE A 176 -13.55 0.07 6.43
N SER A 177 -12.86 1.18 6.21
CA SER A 177 -13.25 2.14 5.16
C SER A 177 -13.17 1.49 3.78
N LEU A 178 -12.08 0.75 3.51
CA LEU A 178 -11.89 0.02 2.26
C LEU A 178 -12.99 -1.04 2.06
N THR A 179 -13.31 -1.82 3.09
CA THR A 179 -14.35 -2.86 3.04
C THR A 179 -15.72 -2.27 2.69
N LYS A 180 -16.08 -1.15 3.33
CA LYS A 180 -17.33 -0.43 3.03
C LYS A 180 -17.34 0.16 1.62
N MET A 181 -16.24 0.75 1.16
CA MET A 181 -16.12 1.32 -0.19
C MET A 181 -16.22 0.27 -1.31
N ILE A 182 -15.67 -0.93 -1.09
CA ILE A 182 -15.72 -2.01 -2.11
C ILE A 182 -17.03 -2.80 -2.07
N ALA A 183 -17.81 -2.75 -0.99
CA ALA A 183 -19.02 -3.56 -0.83
C ALA A 183 -20.03 -3.47 -1.99
N PRO A 184 -20.30 -2.30 -2.61
CA PRO A 184 -21.20 -2.22 -3.76
C PRO A 184 -20.70 -2.94 -5.02
N ILE A 185 -19.38 -3.15 -5.18
CA ILE A 185 -18.77 -3.80 -6.35
C ILE A 185 -18.37 -5.25 -6.02
N LEU A 186 -17.60 -5.44 -4.95
CA LEU A 186 -17.04 -6.70 -4.48
C LEU A 186 -17.82 -7.23 -3.27
N SER A 187 -19.12 -7.47 -3.44
CA SER A 187 -20.01 -7.76 -2.31
C SER A 187 -19.65 -9.01 -1.53
N PHE A 188 -19.33 -10.12 -2.20
CA PHE A 188 -19.01 -11.36 -1.51
C PHE A 188 -17.69 -11.22 -0.74
N THR A 189 -16.71 -10.55 -1.35
CA THR A 189 -15.41 -10.34 -0.73
C THR A 189 -15.51 -9.37 0.45
N ALA A 190 -16.29 -8.30 0.32
CA ALA A 190 -16.51 -7.33 1.39
C ALA A 190 -17.19 -7.98 2.60
N GLU A 191 -18.22 -8.80 2.37
CA GLU A 191 -18.90 -9.53 3.45
C GLU A 191 -18.01 -10.59 4.10
N GLU A 192 -17.15 -11.26 3.32
CA GLU A 192 -16.13 -12.17 3.86
C GLU A 192 -15.13 -11.42 4.75
N ILE A 193 -14.61 -10.28 4.29
CA ILE A 193 -13.69 -9.44 5.07
C ILE A 193 -14.38 -8.97 6.35
N TRP A 194 -15.60 -8.43 6.23
CA TRP A 194 -16.38 -7.87 7.32
C TRP A 194 -16.52 -8.84 8.49
N ARG A 195 -16.85 -10.11 8.21
CA ARG A 195 -16.95 -11.17 9.21
C ARG A 195 -15.67 -11.41 10.02
N HIS A 196 -14.50 -11.07 9.47
CA HIS A 196 -13.20 -11.24 10.12
C HIS A 196 -12.65 -9.97 10.77
N ILE A 197 -13.29 -8.80 10.56
CA ILE A 197 -12.89 -7.57 11.24
C ILE A 197 -13.25 -7.69 12.73
N PRO A 198 -12.32 -7.48 13.68
CA PRO A 198 -12.63 -7.55 15.10
C PRO A 198 -13.44 -6.32 15.57
N GLY A 199 -14.10 -6.45 16.72
CA GLY A 199 -14.82 -5.35 17.37
C GLY A 199 -16.32 -5.31 17.08
N ASP A 200 -16.98 -4.36 17.75
CA ASP A 200 -18.41 -4.11 17.66
C ASP A 200 -18.76 -3.42 16.34
N LYS A 201 -19.66 -4.05 15.59
CA LYS A 201 -20.04 -3.67 14.21
C LYS A 201 -21.36 -4.34 13.85
N GLU A 202 -22.00 -3.81 12.83
CA GLU A 202 -23.23 -4.35 12.28
C GLU A 202 -23.02 -5.79 11.76
N GLU A 203 -24.10 -6.59 11.71
CA GLU A 203 -24.03 -8.00 11.30
C GLU A 203 -23.42 -8.20 9.90
N SER A 204 -23.68 -7.26 9.00
CA SER A 204 -23.21 -7.27 7.62
C SER A 204 -22.72 -5.88 7.21
N VAL A 205 -21.74 -5.83 6.31
CA VAL A 205 -21.25 -4.55 5.75
C VAL A 205 -22.39 -3.80 5.04
N PHE A 206 -23.39 -4.51 4.49
CA PHE A 206 -24.53 -3.91 3.81
C PHE A 206 -25.54 -3.25 4.75
N LEU A 207 -25.40 -3.45 6.06
CA LEU A 207 -26.18 -2.76 7.08
C LEU A 207 -25.42 -1.59 7.70
N SER A 208 -24.18 -1.35 7.25
CA SER A 208 -23.33 -0.28 7.77
C SER A 208 -23.37 0.96 6.88
N ASP A 209 -23.19 2.13 7.49
CA ASP A 209 -23.08 3.39 6.76
C ASP A 209 -21.82 3.47 5.90
N PHE A 210 -21.91 4.13 4.75
CA PHE A 210 -20.77 4.46 3.90
C PHE A 210 -19.77 5.37 4.64
N PRO A 211 -18.44 5.20 4.46
CA PRO A 211 -17.45 6.03 5.14
C PRO A 211 -17.59 7.50 4.75
N LYS A 212 -17.39 8.38 5.74
CA LYS A 212 -17.36 9.82 5.57
C LYS A 212 -15.93 10.32 5.75
N VAL A 213 -15.59 11.39 5.03
CA VAL A 213 -14.31 12.08 5.21
C VAL A 213 -14.25 12.60 6.64
N ASN A 214 -13.18 12.26 7.36
CA ASN A 214 -12.84 12.85 8.64
C ASN A 214 -11.84 14.01 8.42
N PRO A 215 -12.26 15.28 8.58
CA PRO A 215 -11.39 16.44 8.36
C PRO A 215 -10.15 16.48 9.25
N GLU A 216 -10.18 15.87 10.43
CA GLU A 216 -9.03 15.83 11.36
C GLU A 216 -7.80 15.15 10.75
N PHE A 217 -8.03 14.16 9.89
CA PHE A 217 -6.98 13.38 9.25
C PHE A 217 -6.61 13.88 7.85
N VAL A 218 -7.26 14.93 7.33
CA VAL A 218 -6.87 15.56 6.07
C VAL A 218 -5.66 16.46 6.30
N ASP A 219 -4.55 16.16 5.65
CA ASP A 219 -3.28 16.87 5.83
C ASP A 219 -2.54 17.04 4.48
N ASN A 220 -3.06 17.93 3.63
CA ASN A 220 -2.51 18.17 2.30
C ASN A 220 -1.06 18.69 2.32
N GLU A 221 -0.67 19.41 3.37
CA GLU A 221 0.71 19.90 3.51
C GLU A 221 1.66 18.76 3.86
N LEU A 222 1.20 17.80 4.69
CA LEU A 222 1.94 16.57 4.92
C LEU A 222 2.07 15.74 3.63
N GLU A 223 1.00 15.59 2.86
CA GLU A 223 1.06 14.89 1.56
C GLU A 223 2.08 15.52 0.61
N LYS A 224 2.02 16.85 0.41
CA LYS A 224 2.97 17.60 -0.43
C LYS A 224 4.42 17.43 0.05
N LYS A 225 4.64 17.52 1.36
CA LYS A 225 5.97 17.31 1.95
C LYS A 225 6.51 15.92 1.65
N TRP A 226 5.65 14.90 1.65
CA TRP A 226 6.04 13.51 1.40
C TRP A 226 6.26 13.18 -0.09
N GLU A 227 5.87 14.04 -1.02
CA GLU A 227 6.18 13.87 -2.45
C GLU A 227 7.69 13.75 -2.70
N LEU A 228 8.52 14.53 -2.00
CA LEU A 228 9.97 14.44 -2.13
C LEU A 228 10.49 13.09 -1.64
N PHE A 229 10.00 12.61 -0.49
CA PHE A 229 10.41 11.33 0.09
C PHE A 229 10.01 10.15 -0.81
N TRP A 230 8.84 10.20 -1.47
CA TRP A 230 8.45 9.20 -2.46
C TRP A 230 9.38 9.17 -3.66
N LYS A 231 9.67 10.33 -4.26
CA LYS A 231 10.59 10.40 -5.41
C LYS A 231 11.98 9.86 -5.03
N ILE A 232 12.51 10.24 -3.87
CA ILE A 232 13.81 9.74 -3.40
C ILE A 232 13.75 8.24 -3.16
N ARG A 233 12.67 7.73 -2.55
CA ARG A 233 12.50 6.29 -2.33
C ARG A 233 12.47 5.52 -3.64
N ASP A 234 11.81 6.03 -4.68
CA ASP A 234 11.78 5.39 -5.98
C ASP A 234 13.17 5.32 -6.60
N GLU A 235 13.95 6.41 -6.53
CA GLU A 235 15.35 6.42 -6.99
C GLU A 235 16.24 5.46 -6.19
N VAL A 236 16.06 5.37 -4.86
CA VAL A 236 16.77 4.40 -4.02
C VAL A 236 16.39 2.97 -4.41
N ASN A 237 15.11 2.69 -4.65
CA ASN A 237 14.65 1.37 -5.10
C ASN A 237 15.26 0.99 -6.46
N LYS A 238 15.37 1.93 -7.41
CA LYS A 238 16.07 1.72 -8.69
C LYS A 238 17.54 1.37 -8.47
N ALA A 239 18.25 2.14 -7.63
CA ALA A 239 19.66 1.88 -7.31
C ALA A 239 19.88 0.52 -6.63
N LEU A 240 19.00 0.15 -5.68
CA LEU A 240 19.02 -1.16 -5.03
C LEU A 240 18.76 -2.31 -6.02
N GLU A 241 17.85 -2.11 -6.97
CA GLU A 241 17.54 -3.12 -8.00
C GLU A 241 18.74 -3.37 -8.93
N ILE A 242 19.45 -2.31 -9.34
CA ILE A 242 20.70 -2.45 -10.10
C ILE A 242 21.70 -3.32 -9.32
N LYS A 243 21.90 -3.06 -8.02
CA LYS A 243 22.80 -3.88 -7.18
C LYS A 243 22.34 -5.31 -6.97
N ARG A 244 21.03 -5.58 -6.97
CA ARG A 244 20.50 -6.96 -6.96
C ARG A 244 20.80 -7.69 -8.26
N GLN A 245 20.63 -7.04 -9.41
CA GLN A 245 20.95 -7.61 -10.72
C GLN A 245 22.44 -7.90 -10.88
N GLU A 246 23.30 -7.04 -10.33
CA GLU A 246 24.75 -7.24 -10.23
C GLU A 246 25.15 -8.35 -9.22
N LYS A 247 24.18 -8.94 -8.50
CA LYS A 247 24.41 -9.90 -7.40
C LYS A 247 25.31 -9.35 -6.28
N TYR A 248 25.38 -8.04 -6.13
CA TYR A 248 26.16 -7.38 -5.08
C TYR A 248 25.47 -7.51 -3.71
N ILE A 249 24.15 -7.40 -3.69
CA ILE A 249 23.25 -7.67 -2.56
C ILE A 249 22.13 -8.61 -2.99
N GLY A 250 21.62 -9.43 -2.07
CA GLY A 250 20.42 -10.25 -2.30
C GLY A 250 19.13 -9.54 -1.86
N ASN A 251 19.14 -9.00 -0.65
CA ASN A 251 18.02 -8.26 -0.04
C ASN A 251 18.41 -6.78 0.19
N ALA A 252 17.44 -5.87 0.14
CA ALA A 252 17.64 -4.45 0.48
C ALA A 252 18.20 -4.24 1.90
N LEU A 253 17.83 -5.10 2.86
CA LEU A 253 18.37 -5.05 4.22
C LEU A 253 19.89 -5.34 4.27
N GLU A 254 20.49 -5.92 3.24
CA GLU A 254 21.96 -6.07 3.17
C GLU A 254 22.68 -4.75 2.82
N ALA A 255 21.93 -3.69 2.51
CA ALA A 255 22.48 -2.44 2.01
C ALA A 255 22.64 -1.36 3.10
N LYS A 256 23.67 -0.55 2.91
CA LYS A 256 23.78 0.83 3.40
C LYS A 256 23.55 1.77 2.22
N VAL A 257 22.72 2.78 2.40
CA VAL A 257 22.43 3.80 1.37
C VAL A 257 23.06 5.12 1.77
N THR A 258 23.98 5.63 0.95
CA THR A 258 24.49 7.00 1.11
C THR A 258 23.81 7.91 0.10
N LEU A 259 23.05 8.87 0.60
CA LEU A 259 22.42 9.93 -0.18
C LEU A 259 23.35 11.13 -0.25
N TYR A 260 23.76 11.49 -1.46
CA TYR A 260 24.50 12.70 -1.77
C TYR A 260 23.51 13.74 -2.27
N VAL A 261 23.38 14.85 -1.55
CA VAL A 261 22.32 15.84 -1.81
C VAL A 261 22.85 17.26 -1.75
N ASP A 262 22.17 18.18 -2.42
CA ASP A 262 22.48 19.61 -2.36
C ASP A 262 22.11 20.24 -1.00
N GLU A 263 22.60 21.47 -0.78
CA GLU A 263 22.39 22.22 0.47
C GLU A 263 20.91 22.54 0.74
N ALA A 264 20.08 22.61 -0.30
CA ALA A 264 18.65 22.85 -0.16
C ALA A 264 17.91 21.59 0.35
N THR A 265 18.30 20.41 -0.12
CA THR A 265 17.64 19.14 0.24
C THR A 265 18.17 18.57 1.55
N ASN A 266 19.43 18.82 1.90
CA ASN A 266 20.09 18.25 3.07
C ASN A 266 19.31 18.46 4.39
N PRO A 267 18.90 19.69 4.77
CA PRO A 267 18.20 19.91 6.05
C PRO A 267 16.86 19.18 6.14
N VAL A 268 16.17 19.01 5.00
CA VAL A 268 14.90 18.29 4.92
C VAL A 268 15.08 16.81 5.22
N LEU A 269 16.10 16.18 4.65
CA LEU A 269 16.40 14.77 4.88
C LEU A 269 17.05 14.52 6.25
N ASP A 270 17.89 15.45 6.70
CA ASP A 270 18.58 15.34 7.99
C ASP A 270 17.60 15.31 9.16
N ALA A 271 16.50 16.09 9.08
CA ALA A 271 15.40 16.03 10.04
C ALA A 271 14.75 14.63 10.15
N TYR A 272 14.96 13.74 9.17
CA TYR A 272 14.45 12.38 9.11
C TYR A 272 15.55 11.32 9.17
N ARG A 273 16.80 11.69 9.48
CA ARG A 273 17.97 10.80 9.43
C ARG A 273 17.74 9.44 10.09
N SER A 274 17.11 9.40 11.26
CA SER A 274 16.83 8.15 11.98
C SER A 274 15.72 7.29 11.35
N PHE A 275 14.85 7.89 10.55
CA PHE A 275 13.75 7.22 9.87
C PHE A 275 14.12 6.74 8.46
N LEU A 276 15.15 7.31 7.82
CA LEU A 276 15.57 6.95 6.46
C LEU A 276 15.85 5.45 6.26
N PRO A 277 16.51 4.70 7.18
CA PRO A 277 16.69 3.26 7.01
C PRO A 277 15.34 2.52 6.92
N THR A 278 14.37 2.96 7.73
CA THR A 278 13.01 2.40 7.73
C THR A 278 12.27 2.77 6.43
N LEU A 279 12.37 4.03 5.98
CA LEU A 279 11.78 4.50 4.73
C LEU A 279 12.29 3.72 3.51
N PHE A 280 13.59 3.44 3.44
CA PHE A 280 14.20 2.74 2.31
C PHE A 280 14.23 1.22 2.46
N ILE A 281 13.92 0.70 3.65
CA ILE A 281 13.95 -0.73 3.98
C ILE A 281 15.37 -1.28 3.79
N VAL A 282 16.33 -0.57 4.39
CA VAL A 282 17.76 -0.88 4.38
C VAL A 282 18.30 -0.84 5.81
N SER A 283 19.47 -1.42 6.05
CA SER A 283 19.99 -1.50 7.42
C SER A 283 20.64 -0.22 7.91
N ASP A 284 21.15 0.61 7.00
CA ASP A 284 21.83 1.84 7.36
C ASP A 284 21.70 2.91 6.27
N THR A 285 21.76 4.17 6.68
CA THR A 285 21.71 5.31 5.77
C THR A 285 22.65 6.42 6.20
N GLU A 286 23.23 7.10 5.23
CA GLU A 286 24.09 8.26 5.44
C GLU A 286 23.69 9.40 4.49
N ILE A 287 23.82 10.64 4.93
CA ILE A 287 23.58 11.84 4.12
C ILE A 287 24.91 12.60 4.01
N ARG A 288 25.32 12.93 2.79
CA ARG A 288 26.53 13.69 2.45
C ARG A 288 26.24 14.79 1.44
N ASN A 289 27.19 15.71 1.26
CA ASN A 289 27.04 16.78 0.27
C ASN A 289 27.21 16.22 -1.16
N ILE A 290 26.44 16.72 -2.12
CA ILE A 290 26.50 16.30 -3.53
C ILE A 290 27.91 16.40 -4.14
N SER A 291 28.74 17.35 -3.67
CA SER A 291 30.13 17.50 -4.10
C SER A 291 31.04 16.33 -3.72
N GLU A 292 30.64 15.52 -2.74
CA GLU A 292 31.37 14.32 -2.29
C GLU A 292 30.95 13.05 -3.05
N ALA A 293 29.98 13.15 -3.98
CA ALA A 293 29.45 12.00 -4.68
C ALA A 293 30.53 11.33 -5.56
N PRO A 294 30.82 10.02 -5.39
CA PRO A 294 31.77 9.34 -6.25
C PRO A 294 31.21 9.21 -7.67
N ALA A 295 32.11 9.10 -8.65
CA ALA A 295 31.71 8.93 -10.06
C ALA A 295 30.86 7.67 -10.31
N THR A 296 30.95 6.68 -9.42
CA THR A 296 30.19 5.42 -9.45
C THR A 296 28.82 5.51 -8.79
N ALA A 297 28.48 6.62 -8.13
CA ALA A 297 27.16 6.81 -7.56
C ALA A 297 26.09 6.86 -8.66
N TYR A 298 24.95 6.23 -8.37
CA TYR A 298 23.78 6.31 -9.22
C TYR A 298 23.25 7.74 -9.22
N LYS A 299 23.17 8.37 -10.40
CA LYS A 299 22.60 9.71 -10.54
C LYS A 299 21.10 9.58 -10.73
N CYS A 300 20.34 10.26 -9.87
CA CYS A 300 18.88 10.21 -9.95
C CYS A 300 18.39 10.76 -11.29
N THR A 301 17.40 10.08 -11.90
CA THR A 301 16.81 10.55 -13.16
C THR A 301 15.68 11.53 -12.94
N ASP A 302 14.91 11.32 -11.87
CA ASP A 302 13.66 12.06 -11.64
C ASP A 302 13.86 13.26 -10.69
N ILE A 303 15.06 13.38 -10.10
CA ILE A 303 15.43 14.47 -9.18
C ILE A 303 16.84 14.96 -9.48
N ASN A 304 16.96 16.25 -9.77
CA ASN A 304 18.26 16.88 -9.98
C ASN A 304 19.04 16.99 -8.66
N ASN A 305 20.37 17.01 -8.75
CA ASN A 305 21.29 17.21 -7.63
C ASN A 305 21.19 16.17 -6.49
N ILE A 306 20.72 14.97 -6.79
CA ILE A 306 20.78 13.83 -5.87
C ILE A 306 21.53 12.68 -6.55
N ALA A 307 22.47 12.09 -5.81
CA ALA A 307 23.13 10.85 -6.18
C ALA A 307 23.08 9.84 -5.04
N ILE A 308 23.06 8.56 -5.39
CA ILE A 308 22.84 7.45 -4.46
C ILE A 308 23.98 6.46 -4.61
N GLN A 309 24.64 6.15 -3.49
CA GLN A 309 25.59 5.05 -3.42
C GLN A 309 25.03 3.93 -2.56
N ILE A 310 25.16 2.70 -3.06
CA ILE A 310 24.74 1.49 -2.36
C ILE A 310 25.99 0.71 -1.99
N GLU A 311 26.16 0.44 -0.71
CA GLU A 311 27.24 -0.37 -0.13
C GLU A 311 26.63 -1.51 0.68
N ARG A 312 27.44 -2.51 1.06
CA ARG A 312 26.97 -3.51 2.05
C ARG A 312 26.90 -2.88 3.43
N ALA A 313 25.80 -3.14 4.13
CA ALA A 313 25.63 -2.72 5.51
C ALA A 313 26.69 -3.36 6.42
N PRO A 314 27.21 -2.62 7.41
CA PRO A 314 28.24 -3.12 8.30
C PRO A 314 27.69 -4.13 9.33
N GLY A 315 28.59 -4.94 9.89
CA GLY A 315 28.26 -5.88 10.96
C GLY A 315 27.73 -7.22 10.45
N GLN A 316 26.79 -7.81 11.18
CA GLN A 316 26.21 -9.12 10.87
C GLN A 316 24.68 -9.06 10.84
N LYS A 317 24.05 -10.02 10.15
CA LYS A 317 22.60 -10.14 10.05
C LYS A 317 21.98 -10.57 11.39
N CYS A 318 21.09 -9.75 11.91
CA CYS A 318 20.21 -10.11 13.04
C CYS A 318 19.20 -11.17 12.61
N GLN A 319 19.10 -12.29 13.33
CA GLN A 319 18.20 -13.39 12.93
C GLN A 319 16.71 -13.10 13.17
N ARG A 320 16.39 -12.05 13.96
CA ARG A 320 15.00 -11.64 14.24
C ARG A 320 14.47 -10.60 13.25
N CYS A 321 15.12 -9.44 13.13
CA CYS A 321 14.64 -8.37 12.23
C CYS A 321 15.31 -8.36 10.86
N TRP A 322 16.32 -9.20 10.64
CA TRP A 322 17.11 -9.31 9.40
C TRP A 322 17.91 -8.08 9.00
N ASN A 323 17.86 -7.00 9.78
CA ASN A 323 18.80 -5.89 9.65
C ASN A 323 20.23 -6.34 9.98
N TRP A 324 21.19 -5.77 9.27
CA TRP A 324 22.61 -5.88 9.52
C TRP A 324 23.02 -4.82 10.53
N SER A 325 23.73 -5.23 11.56
CA SER A 325 24.16 -4.32 12.61
C SER A 325 25.48 -4.77 13.21
N VAL A 326 26.32 -3.80 13.55
CA VAL A 326 27.55 -4.01 14.32
C VAL A 326 27.28 -4.45 15.77
N SER A 327 26.04 -4.31 16.24
CA SER A 327 25.63 -4.77 17.58
C SER A 327 25.33 -6.27 17.65
N VAL A 328 25.23 -6.97 16.52
CA VAL A 328 25.06 -8.43 16.55
C VAL A 328 26.34 -9.06 17.07
N GLY A 329 26.21 -9.97 18.03
CA GLY A 329 27.33 -10.63 18.71
C GLY A 329 27.80 -9.96 20.00
N THR A 330 27.22 -8.81 20.39
CA THR A 330 27.63 -8.10 21.61
C THR A 330 26.93 -8.59 22.89
N HIS A 331 25.89 -9.41 22.78
CA HIS A 331 25.08 -9.91 23.89
C HIS A 331 25.39 -11.39 24.22
N GLU A 332 25.69 -11.69 25.49
CA GLU A 332 26.10 -13.04 25.94
C GLU A 332 25.02 -14.13 25.81
N THR A 333 23.72 -13.80 25.90
CA THR A 333 22.65 -14.81 25.87
C THR A 333 21.91 -14.89 24.52
N HIS A 334 22.16 -13.93 23.63
CA HIS A 334 21.46 -13.79 22.34
C HIS A 334 22.40 -13.17 21.29
N HIS A 335 23.48 -13.91 20.97
CA HIS A 335 24.56 -13.43 20.11
C HIS A 335 24.13 -13.14 18.66
N ASP A 336 23.01 -13.70 18.21
CA ASP A 336 22.49 -13.56 16.85
C ASP A 336 21.49 -12.38 16.70
N LEU A 337 21.28 -11.60 17.77
CA LEU A 337 20.36 -10.48 17.80
C LEU A 337 21.09 -9.14 17.81
N CYS A 338 20.51 -8.16 17.12
CA CYS A 338 20.91 -6.77 17.27
C CYS A 338 20.34 -6.18 18.57
N HIS A 339 20.91 -5.07 19.02
CA HIS A 339 20.53 -4.38 20.25
C HIS A 339 19.01 -4.12 20.35
N ARG A 340 18.40 -3.57 19.29
CA ARG A 340 16.95 -3.30 19.24
C ARG A 340 16.10 -4.55 19.46
N CYS A 341 16.49 -5.68 18.87
CA CYS A 341 15.77 -6.93 19.04
C CYS A 341 15.98 -7.54 20.42
N PHE A 342 17.19 -7.45 20.95
CA PHE A 342 17.51 -7.88 22.31
C PHE A 342 16.64 -7.14 23.34
N GLU A 343 16.58 -5.81 23.28
CA GLU A 343 15.75 -5.01 24.20
C GLU A 343 14.26 -5.37 24.16
N VAL A 344 13.74 -5.71 22.98
CA VAL A 344 12.33 -6.11 22.83
C VAL A 344 12.05 -7.46 23.49
N LEU A 345 12.99 -8.40 23.49
CA LEU A 345 12.81 -9.73 24.09
C LEU A 345 13.10 -9.76 25.59
N MET A 346 14.00 -8.89 26.06
CA MET A 346 14.44 -8.87 27.46
C MET A 346 13.53 -8.05 28.38
N LYS A 347 12.69 -7.21 27.80
CA LYS A 347 11.61 -6.52 28.52
C LYS A 347 10.31 -7.28 28.33
#